data_AF-A0A962Y0F0-F1
#
_entry.id   AF-A0A962Y0F0-F1
#
_cell.length_a   1.000
_cell.length_b   1.000
_cell.length_c   1.000
_cell.angle_alpha   90.00
_cell.angle_beta   90.00
_cell.angle_gamma   90.00
#
_symmetry.space_group_name_H-M   'P 1'
#
loop_
_entity.id
_entity.type
_entity.pdbx_description
1 polymer ?
#
loop_
_entity_poly.entity_id
_entity_poly.type
_entity_poly.pdbx_seq_one_letter_code
_entity_poly.pdbx_strand_id
1 'polypeptide(L)' 'MPNIQRLNTADADFWPRLETLTAWEGVADEAVTAVVRDILARVRTEGDAALLDYTHRFDRLDAACAADLEIP' A
#
# COMPACT_ATOMS: atom_id res chain seq x y z
N MET A 1 -14.86 -4.58 23.77
CA MET A 1 -13.78 -5.57 23.54
C MET A 1 -13.87 -6.03 22.10
N PRO A 2 -12.76 -6.13 21.35
CA PRO A 2 -12.82 -6.59 19.96
C PRO A 2 -13.31 -8.05 19.94
N ASN A 3 -14.20 -8.36 18.99
CA ASN A 3 -14.68 -9.71 18.77
C ASN A 3 -13.64 -10.47 17.93
N ILE A 4 -12.90 -11.38 18.54
CA ILE A 4 -11.85 -12.18 17.89
C ILE A 4 -12.47 -13.52 17.48
N GLN A 5 -12.37 -13.86 16.19
CA GLN A 5 -12.83 -15.17 15.72
C GLN A 5 -12.02 -16.30 16.38
N ARG A 6 -12.74 -17.32 16.88
CA ARG A 6 -12.17 -18.52 17.49
C ARG A 6 -12.62 -19.75 16.71
N LEU A 7 -11.67 -20.63 16.43
CA LEU A 7 -11.90 -21.91 15.75
C LEU A 7 -11.56 -23.06 16.71
N ASN A 8 -12.26 -24.19 16.55
CA ASN A 8 -12.03 -25.41 17.30
C ASN A 8 -11.80 -26.56 16.32
N THR A 9 -10.71 -27.31 16.48
CA THR A 9 -10.34 -28.43 15.59
C THR A 9 -11.29 -29.62 15.66
N ALA A 10 -12.16 -29.68 16.67
CA ALA A 10 -13.20 -30.70 16.80
C ALA A 10 -14.47 -30.38 15.99
N ASP A 11 -14.63 -29.15 15.49
CA ASP A 11 -15.81 -28.77 14.71
C ASP A 11 -15.74 -29.40 13.31
N ALA A 12 -16.85 -29.94 12.81
CA ALA A 12 -16.93 -30.60 11.50
C ALA A 12 -16.60 -29.65 10.33
N ASP A 13 -16.73 -28.34 10.54
CA ASP A 13 -16.49 -27.28 9.58
C ASP A 13 -15.17 -26.51 9.82
N PHE A 14 -14.30 -27.02 10.70
CA PHE A 14 -13.04 -26.38 11.05
C PHE A 14 -12.19 -26.00 9.82
N TRP A 15 -12.03 -26.93 8.88
CA TRP A 15 -11.17 -26.73 7.71
C TRP A 15 -11.71 -25.63 6.76
N PRO A 16 -12.98 -25.65 6.32
CA PRO A 16 -13.56 -24.55 5.55
C PRO A 16 -13.49 -23.18 6.26
N ARG A 17 -13.70 -23.16 7.59
CA ARG A 17 -13.62 -21.92 8.38
C ARG A 17 -12.20 -21.39 8.49
N LEU A 18 -11.23 -22.27 8.65
CA LEU A 18 -9.81 -21.89 8.67
C LEU A 18 -9.40 -21.34 7.31
N GLU A 19 -9.76 -22.03 6.23
CA GLU A 19 -9.50 -21.60 4.86
C GLU A 19 -10.05 -20.19 4.62
N THR A 20 -11.31 -19.93 4.99
CA THR A 20 -11.93 -18.60 4.88
C THR A 20 -11.22 -17.54 5.72
N LEU A 21 -10.84 -17.88 6.97
CA LEU A 21 -10.14 -16.93 7.85
C LEU A 21 -8.75 -16.58 7.31
N THR A 22 -8.07 -17.55 6.71
CA THR A 22 -6.74 -17.38 6.12
C THR A 22 -6.77 -17.00 4.65
N ALA A 23 -7.97 -16.87 4.06
CA ALA A 23 -8.17 -16.40 2.71
C ALA A 23 -7.83 -14.91 2.68
N TRP A 24 -6.54 -14.64 2.67
CA TRP A 24 -6.00 -13.36 2.34
C TRP A 24 -6.19 -13.21 0.84
N GLU A 25 -7.32 -12.62 0.46
CA GLU A 25 -7.42 -12.01 -0.86
C GLU A 25 -6.45 -10.84 -0.86
N GLY A 26 -5.23 -11.11 -1.32
CA GLY A 26 -4.31 -10.09 -1.78
C GLY A 26 -4.90 -9.46 -3.03
N VAL A 27 -6.05 -8.78 -2.88
CA VAL A 27 -6.50 -7.84 -3.88
C VAL A 27 -5.45 -6.76 -3.83
N ALA A 28 -4.50 -6.84 -4.77
CA ALA A 28 -3.77 -5.66 -5.18
C ALA A 28 -4.86 -4.67 -5.55
N ASP A 29 -5.15 -3.74 -4.63
CA ASP A 29 -6.18 -2.74 -4.82
C ASP A 29 -5.90 -2.07 -6.18
N GLU A 30 -6.82 -2.25 -7.12
CA GLU A 30 -6.63 -1.76 -8.49
C GLU A 30 -6.42 -0.24 -8.49
N ALA A 31 -6.99 0.47 -7.52
CA ALA A 31 -6.76 1.90 -7.33
C ALA A 31 -5.32 2.17 -6.90
N VAL A 32 -4.77 1.40 -5.95
CA VAL A 32 -3.36 1.52 -5.56
C VAL A 32 -2.45 1.19 -6.75
N THR A 33 -2.77 0.15 -7.50
CA THR A 33 -2.01 -0.26 -8.69
C THR A 33 -2.00 0.83 -9.76
N ALA A 34 -3.15 1.47 -10.01
CA ALA A 34 -3.27 2.59 -10.94
C ALA A 34 -2.45 3.80 -10.47
N VAL A 35 -2.55 4.17 -9.19
CA VAL A 35 -1.79 5.29 -8.61
C VAL A 35 -0.29 5.06 -8.73
N VAL A 36 0.21 3.86 -8.40
CA VAL A 36 1.63 3.54 -8.52
C VAL A 36 2.10 3.62 -9.97
N ARG A 37 1.29 3.11 -10.92
CA ARG A 37 1.60 3.19 -12.36
C ARG A 37 1.74 4.63 -12.83
N ASP A 38 0.84 5.50 -12.40
CA ASP A 38 0.86 6.92 -12.79
C ASP A 38 2.06 7.66 -12.18
N ILE A 39 2.39 7.40 -10.91
CA ILE A 39 3.58 7.95 -10.25
C ILE A 39 4.84 7.54 -11.02
N LEU A 40 4.99 6.24 -11.31
CA LEU A 40 6.15 5.74 -12.05
C LEU A 40 6.24 6.34 -13.46
N ALA A 41 5.11 6.47 -14.16
CA ALA A 41 5.08 7.08 -15.48
C ALA A 41 5.53 8.55 -15.44
N ARG A 42 4.97 9.34 -14.52
CA ARG A 42 5.32 10.76 -14.37
C ARG A 42 6.76 10.97 -13.94
N VAL A 43 7.27 10.21 -12.97
CA VAL A 43 8.67 10.32 -12.55
C VAL A 43 9.62 9.98 -13.70
N ARG A 44 9.28 8.99 -14.54
CA ARG A 44 10.10 8.67 -15.73
C ARG A 44 10.11 9.78 -16.79
N THR A 45 9.02 10.54 -16.92
CA THR A 45 8.91 11.58 -17.95
C THR A 45 9.35 12.96 -17.47
N GLU A 46 9.08 13.27 -16.20
CA GLU A 46 9.23 14.61 -15.60
C GLU A 46 10.40 14.68 -14.60
N GLY A 47 10.96 13.54 -14.18
CA GLY A 47 12.11 13.48 -13.27
C GLY A 47 11.83 14.15 -11.91
N ASP A 48 12.76 14.98 -11.46
CA ASP A 48 12.73 15.65 -10.15
C ASP A 48 11.48 16.52 -9.93
N ALA A 49 10.89 17.06 -11.00
CA ALA A 49 9.67 17.85 -10.88
C ALA A 49 8.50 17.00 -10.37
N ALA A 50 8.33 15.78 -10.90
CA ALA A 50 7.31 14.85 -10.42
C ALA A 50 7.66 14.29 -9.03
N LEU A 51 8.95 14.07 -8.74
CA LEU A 51 9.40 13.65 -7.42
C LEU A 51 8.98 14.67 -6.35
N LEU A 52 9.30 15.96 -6.55
CA LEU A 52 8.98 17.03 -5.62
C LEU A 52 7.46 17.23 -5.45
N ASP A 53 6.68 17.14 -6.54
CA ASP A 53 5.21 17.20 -6.50
C ASP A 53 4.63 16.08 -5.61
N TYR A 54 5.10 14.85 -5.79
CA TYR A 54 4.63 13.72 -5.00
C TYR A 54 5.12 13.74 -3.55
N THR A 55 6.34 14.20 -3.28
CA THR A 55 6.84 14.41 -1.92
C THR A 55 6.01 15.45 -1.17
N HIS A 56 5.70 16.59 -1.79
CA HIS A 56 4.82 17.58 -1.19
C HIS A 56 3.42 17.01 -0.94
N ARG A 57 2.86 16.27 -1.90
CA ARG A 57 1.50 15.72 -1.79
C ARG A 57 1.35 14.64 -0.72
N PHE A 58 2.27 13.67 -0.68
CA PHE A 58 2.12 12.48 0.15
C PHE A 58 2.83 12.61 1.50
N ASP A 59 4.00 13.25 1.51
CA ASP A 59 4.82 13.38 2.72
C ASP A 59 4.61 14.73 3.41
N ARG A 60 3.89 15.66 2.75
CA ARG A 60 3.64 17.03 3.23
C ARG A 60 4.94 17.79 3.52
N LEU A 61 5.96 17.52 2.71
CA LEU A 61 7.29 18.12 2.80
C LEU A 61 7.52 19.05 1.61
N ASP A 62 7.76 20.33 1.91
CA ASP A 62 8.20 21.31 0.91
C ASP A 62 9.73 21.26 0.77
N ALA A 63 10.20 20.80 -0.39
CA ALA A 63 11.61 20.80 -0.77
C ALA A 63 11.80 21.64 -2.04
N ALA A 64 12.89 22.40 -2.13
CA ALA A 64 13.15 23.26 -3.28
C ALA A 64 13.80 22.48 -4.43
N CYS A 65 14.60 21.47 -4.12
CA CYS A 65 15.21 20.58 -5.09
C CYS A 65 15.36 19.15 -4.56
N ALA A 66 15.59 18.18 -5.44
CA ALA A 66 15.71 16.78 -5.05
C ALA A 66 16.88 16.52 -4.09
N ALA A 67 17.94 17.33 -4.15
CA ALA A 67 19.07 17.23 -3.23
C ALA A 67 18.70 17.56 -1.77
N ASP A 68 17.65 18.36 -1.55
CA ASP A 68 17.17 18.67 -0.19
C ASP A 68 16.53 17.45 0.50
N LEU A 69 16.22 16.40 -0.27
CA LEU A 69 15.62 15.15 0.23
C LEU A 69 16.67 14.14 0.72
N GLU A 70 17.96 14.37 0.45
CA GLU A 70 19.04 13.49 0.88
C GLU A 70 19.36 13.69 2.37
N ILE A 71 19.50 12.59 3.11
CA ILE A 71 19.91 12.62 4.52
C ILE A 71 21.43 12.44 4.60
N PRO A 72 22.18 13.31 5.31
CA PRO A 72 23.65 13.25 5.39
C PRO A 72 24.26 11.97 5.97
#